data_AF-A0A9X7ATJ2-F1
#
_entry.id   AF-A0A9X7ATJ2-F1
#
_cell.length_a   1.000
_cell.length_b   1.000
_cell.length_c   1.000
_cell.angle_alpha   90.00
_cell.angle_beta   90.00
_cell.angle_gamma   90.00
#
_symmetry.space_group_name_H-M   'P 1'
#
loop_
_entity.id
_entity.type
_entity.pdbx_description
1 polymer ?
#
loop_
_entity_poly.entity_id
_entity_poly.type
_entity_poly.pdbx_seq_one_letter_code
_entity_poly.pdbx_strand_id
1 'polypeptide(L)' 'MEFYNLGIIIKELRKKKNMSQSELCHGICSQSQISKIEKGIIYPSSILLYQLSERL' A
#
# COMPACT_ATOMS: atom_id res chain seq x y z
N MET A 1 13.07 13.44 -13.69
CA MET A 1 12.30 13.45 -12.43
C MET A 1 11.86 12.04 -12.18
N GLU A 2 12.41 11.38 -11.16
CA GLU A 2 11.87 10.09 -10.72
C GLU A 2 10.47 10.34 -10.18
N PHE A 3 9.46 9.91 -10.93
CA PHE A 3 8.11 9.83 -10.40
C PHE A 3 8.15 8.76 -9.31
N TYR A 4 8.19 9.20 -8.05
CA TYR A 4 8.02 8.32 -6.92
C TYR A 4 6.69 7.59 -7.07
N ASN A 5 6.75 6.32 -7.45
CA ASN A 5 5.57 5.52 -7.61
C ASN A 5 5.00 5.27 -6.20
N LEU A 6 3.79 5.78 -5.94
CA LEU A 6 3.08 5.63 -4.68
C LEU A 6 3.13 4.19 -4.14
N GLY A 7 3.00 3.21 -5.04
CA GLY A 7 3.08 1.80 -4.70
C GLY A 7 4.43 1.37 -4.12
N ILE A 8 5.53 1.93 -4.64
CA ILE A 8 6.88 1.68 -4.14
C ILE A 8 7.02 2.25 -2.72
N ILE A 9 6.57 3.48 -2.48
CA ILE A 9 6.62 4.11 -1.15
C ILE A 9 5.84 3.27 -0.12
N ILE A 10 4.62 2.86 -0.46
CA ILE A 10 3.78 2.01 0.39
C ILE A 10 4.52 0.70 0.74
N LYS A 11 5.10 0.04 -0.26
CA LYS A 11 5.85 -1.21 -0.08
C LYS A 11 7.07 -1.02 0.82
N GLU A 12 7.81 0.07 0.64
CA GLU A 12 8.99 0.38 1.45
C GLU A 12 8.63 0.65 2.90
N LEU A 13 7.63 1.49 3.17
CA LEU A 13 7.15 1.78 4.53
C LEU A 13 6.67 0.49 5.22
N ARG A 14 5.87 -0.32 4.51
CA ARG A 14 5.39 -1.60 5.03
C ARG A 14 6.55 -2.52 5.44
N LYS A 15 7.56 -2.65 4.57
CA LYS A 15 8.75 -3.46 4.84
C LYS A 15 9.60 -2.90 5.97
N LYS A 16 9.77 -1.58 6.08
CA LYS A 16 10.46 -0.92 7.21
C LYS A 16 9.79 -1.24 8.56
N LYS A 17 8.47 -1.44 8.56
CA LYS A 17 7.70 -1.90 9.73
C LYS A 17 7.62 -3.43 9.90
N ASN A 18 8.33 -4.22 9.08
CA ASN A 18 8.27 -5.69 9.08
C ASN A 18 6.86 -6.29 8.92
N MET A 19 5.97 -5.57 8.23
CA MET A 19 4.58 -5.95 8.06
C MET A 19 4.39 -6.72 6.74
N SER A 20 3.56 -7.75 6.72
CA SER A 20 3.12 -8.46 5.51
C SER A 20 2.01 -7.69 4.79
N GLN A 21 1.76 -8.02 3.51
CA GLN A 21 0.65 -7.39 2.76
C GLN A 21 -0.71 -7.71 3.39
N SER A 22 -0.87 -8.91 3.97
CA SER A 22 -2.08 -9.33 4.67
C SER A 22 -2.33 -8.54 5.95
N GLU A 23 -1.28 -8.24 6.72
CA GLU A 23 -1.39 -7.40 7.91
C GLU A 23 -1.74 -5.95 7.54
N LEU A 24 -1.10 -5.40 6.49
CA LEU A 24 -1.43 -4.05 6.03
C LEU A 24 -2.88 -3.96 5.55
N CYS A 25 -3.37 -4.94 4.78
CA CYS A 25 -4.71 -4.87 4.19
C CYS A 25 -5.84 -5.29 5.13
N HIS A 26 -5.54 -5.89 6.29
CA HIS A 26 -6.54 -6.53 7.17
C HIS A 26 -7.67 -5.56 7.56
N GLY A 27 -8.91 -5.87 7.21
CA GLY A 27 -10.07 -5.01 7.49
C GLY A 27 -10.12 -3.69 6.70
N ILE A 28 -9.22 -3.48 5.74
CA ILE A 28 -9.19 -2.29 4.86
C ILE A 28 -9.54 -2.70 3.42
N CYS A 29 -8.81 -3.67 2.87
CA CYS A 29 -9.00 -4.14 1.51
C CYS A 29 -8.47 -5.58 1.34
N SER A 30 -8.59 -6.12 0.14
CA SER A 30 -8.00 -7.44 -0.15
C SER A 30 -6.47 -7.37 -0.29
N GLN A 31 -5.78 -8.45 0.07
CA GLN A 31 -4.33 -8.57 -0.15
C GLN A 31 -3.96 -8.39 -1.65
N SER A 32 -4.84 -8.86 -2.56
CA SER A 32 -4.66 -8.67 -4.00
C SER A 32 -4.65 -7.21 -4.40
N GLN A 33 -5.50 -6.37 -3.80
CA GLN A 33 -5.50 -4.92 -4.04
C GLN A 33 -4.19 -4.29 -3.59
N ILE A 34 -3.69 -4.60 -2.38
CA ILE A 34 -2.37 -4.12 -1.94
C ILE A 34 -1.26 -4.58 -2.88
N SER A 35 -1.27 -5.84 -3.31
CA SER A 35 -0.27 -6.35 -4.24
C SER A 35 -0.26 -5.58 -5.56
N LYS A 36 -1.44 -5.24 -6.10
CA LYS A 36 -1.57 -4.44 -7.33
C LYS A 36 -1.14 -2.98 -7.12
N ILE A 37 -1.48 -2.37 -5.97
CA ILE A 37 -1.05 -1.02 -5.61
C ILE A 37 0.49 -0.97 -5.51
N GLU A 38 1.11 -1.88 -4.75
CA GLU A 38 2.56 -1.93 -4.57
C GLU A 38 3.33 -2.21 -5.87
N LYS A 39 2.68 -2.79 -6.88
CA LYS A 39 3.23 -3.00 -8.23
C LYS A 39 2.92 -1.85 -9.19
N GLY A 40 2.18 -0.83 -8.75
CA GLY A 40 1.76 0.30 -9.59
C GLY A 40 0.72 -0.05 -10.66
N ILE A 41 0.04 -1.21 -10.54
CA ILE A 41 -0.97 -1.66 -11.50
C ILE A 41 -2.28 -0.89 -11.32
N ILE A 42 -2.61 -0.53 -10.07
CA ILE A 42 -3.79 0.27 -9.74
C ILE A 42 -3.40 1.38 -8.77
N TYR A 43 -4.11 2.50 -8.83
CA TYR A 43 -4.05 3.54 -7.81
C TYR A 43 -5.16 3.33 -6.78
N PRO A 44 -4.89 3.50 -5.48
CA PRO A 44 -5.93 3.49 -4.45
C PRO A 44 -6.83 4.72 -4.60
N SER A 45 -8.07 4.62 -4.13
CA SER A 45 -8.89 5.81 -3.88
C SER A 45 -8.29 6.64 -2.74
N SER A 46 -8.70 7.90 -2.61
CA SER A 46 -8.28 8.77 -1.49
C SER A 46 -8.60 8.16 -0.12
N ILE A 47 -9.79 7.55 0.02
CA ILE A 47 -10.21 6.88 1.25
C ILE A 47 -9.30 5.69 1.55
N LEU A 48 -9.04 4.83 0.55
CA LEU A 48 -8.18 3.67 0.73
C LEU A 48 -6.75 4.09 1.08
N LEU A 49 -6.22 5.11 0.40
CA LEU A 49 -4.90 5.64 0.69
C LEU A 49 -4.80 6.16 2.13
N TYR A 50 -5.81 6.90 2.59
CA TYR A 50 -5.88 7.39 3.97
C TYR A 50 -5.90 6.24 4.99
N GLN A 51 -6.75 5.23 4.78
CA GLN A 51 -6.80 4.07 5.68
C GLN A 51 -5.47 3.30 5.74
N LEU A 52 -4.78 3.18 4.60
CA LEU A 52 -3.46 2.55 4.56
C LEU A 52 -2.40 3.42 5.24
N SER A 53 -2.45 4.74 5.08
CA SER A 53 -1.49 5.64 5.74
C SER A 53 -1.62 5.65 7.25
N GLU A 54 -2.82 5.49 7.81
CA GLU A 54 -3.03 5.40 9.26
C GLU A 54 -2.38 4.14 9.87
N ARG A 55 -2.17 3.09 9.08
CA ARG A 55 -1.53 1.84 9.53
C ARG A 55 -0.03 1.80 9.23
N LEU A 56 0.39 2.41 8.13
CA LEU A 56 1.79 2.51 7.69
C LEU A 56 2.63 3.44 8.55
#